data_AF-A0A9X8YMM8-F1
#
_entry.id   AF-A0A9X8YMM8-F1
#
_cell.length_a   1.000
_cell.length_b   1.000
_cell.length_c   1.000
_cell.angle_alpha   90.00
_cell.angle_beta   90.00
_cell.angle_gamma   90.00
#
_symmetry.space_group_name_H-M   'P 1'
#
loop_
_entity.id
_entity.type
_entity.pdbx_description
1 polymer ?
#
loop_
_entity_poly.entity_id
_entity_poly.type
_entity_poly.pdbx_seq_one_letter_code
_entity_poly.pdbx_strand_id
1 'polypeptide(L)'
;LMMSDITPIYLRPLRNAYGILGGIPQREFTRESIAARVQATPNATWPVHAVITNSTYDGLLYNTDYIKQTLEVPSIHFDSAWVPYTNFHPIYD
;
A
#
# COMPACT_ATOMS: atom_id res chain seq x y z
N LEU A 1 -15.01 -2.30 3.10
CA LEU A 1 -15.03 -2.18 4.58
C LEU A 1 -16.44 -2.29 5.15
N MET A 2 -17.40 -1.41 4.83
CA MET A 2 -18.75 -1.46 5.44
C MET A 2 -19.55 -2.75 5.18
N MET A 3 -19.27 -3.45 4.08
CA MET A 3 -20.01 -4.65 3.64
C MET A 3 -19.32 -5.97 4.03
N SER A 4 -18.15 -5.91 4.66
CA SER A 4 -17.36 -7.09 5.02
C SER A 4 -16.83 -6.90 6.43
N ASP A 5 -17.10 -7.86 7.32
CA ASP A 5 -16.64 -7.81 8.70
C ASP A 5 -15.15 -8.11 8.79
N ILE A 6 -14.33 -7.08 8.60
CA ILE A 6 -12.87 -7.15 8.62
C ILE A 6 -12.29 -6.02 9.47
N THR A 7 -11.13 -6.25 10.06
CA THR A 7 -10.39 -5.25 10.84
C THR A 7 -9.33 -4.57 9.97
N PRO A 8 -9.52 -3.31 9.54
CA PRO A 8 -8.55 -2.63 8.69
C PRO A 8 -7.36 -2.10 9.49
N ILE A 9 -6.15 -2.24 8.92
CA ILE A 9 -4.95 -1.52 9.35
C ILE A 9 -4.54 -0.59 8.20
N TYR A 10 -4.42 0.71 8.50
CA TYR A 10 -4.09 1.71 7.49
C TYR A 10 -2.58 1.98 7.43
N LEU A 11 -2.01 1.82 6.24
CA LEU A 11 -0.71 2.39 5.89
C LEU A 11 -0.87 3.90 5.68
N ARG A 12 0.11 4.69 6.13
CA ARG A 12 0.02 6.15 6.16
C ARG A 12 0.85 6.78 5.05
N PRO A 13 0.22 7.33 3.99
CA PRO A 13 0.94 8.10 2.97
C PRO A 13 1.46 9.43 3.54
N LEU A 14 2.41 10.03 2.84
CA LEU A 14 2.85 11.40 3.09
C LEU A 14 1.92 12.41 2.42
N ARG A 15 2.15 13.69 2.71
CA ARG A 15 1.56 14.82 1.99
C ARG A 15 2.53 15.99 1.93
N ASN A 16 2.45 16.80 0.88
CA ASN A 16 3.18 18.06 0.80
C ASN A 16 2.29 19.25 1.23
N ALA A 17 2.85 20.47 1.25
CA ALA A 17 2.13 21.69 1.65
C ALA A 17 0.96 22.07 0.73
N TYR A 18 0.94 21.58 -0.52
CA TYR A 18 -0.17 21.75 -1.46
C TYR A 18 -1.35 20.81 -1.18
N GLY A 19 -1.18 19.86 -0.25
CA GLY A 19 -2.18 18.84 0.05
C GLY A 19 -2.11 17.61 -0.85
N ILE A 20 -1.19 17.57 -1.82
CA ILE A 20 -0.96 16.43 -2.71
C ILE A 20 -0.52 15.23 -1.87
N LEU A 21 -1.18 14.10 -2.08
CA LEU A 21 -0.86 12.84 -1.42
C LEU A 21 0.43 12.26 -2.00
N GLY A 22 1.40 12.06 -1.13
CA GLY A 22 2.64 11.37 -1.42
C GLY A 22 2.50 9.85 -1.36
N GLY A 23 3.57 9.15 -1.68
CA GLY A 23 3.65 7.71 -1.48
C GLY A 23 3.63 7.31 0.00
N ILE A 24 3.26 6.05 0.26
CA ILE A 24 3.45 5.34 1.51
C ILE A 24 4.96 5.11 1.72
N PRO A 25 5.56 5.63 2.80
CA PRO A 25 6.99 5.45 3.08
C PRO A 25 7.39 3.99 3.22
N GLN A 26 8.62 3.64 2.81
CA GLN A 26 9.18 2.29 2.90
C GLN A 26 9.02 1.63 4.29
N ARG A 27 9.22 2.41 5.36
CA ARG A 27 9.06 1.95 6.75
C ARG A 27 7.67 1.41 7.07
N GLU A 28 6.64 1.79 6.32
CA GLU A 28 5.27 1.31 6.55
C GLU A 28 5.08 -0.15 6.12
N PHE A 29 5.95 -0.65 5.22
CA PHE A 29 5.90 -2.02 4.69
C PHE A 29 6.73 -3.03 5.48
N THR A 30 7.50 -2.59 6.49
CA THR A 30 8.35 -3.50 7.25
C THR A 30 7.54 -4.34 8.25
N ARG A 31 8.04 -5.54 8.55
CA ARG A 31 7.42 -6.45 9.51
C ARG A 31 7.19 -5.79 10.86
N GLU A 32 8.15 -5.03 11.35
CA GLU A 32 8.10 -4.34 12.64
C GLU A 32 6.97 -3.30 12.66
N SER A 33 6.83 -2.52 11.58
CA SER A 33 5.79 -1.50 11.48
C SER A 33 4.39 -2.13 11.46
N ILE A 34 4.22 -3.22 10.71
CA ILE A 34 2.95 -3.95 10.63
C ILE A 34 2.64 -4.62 11.98
N ALA A 35 3.61 -5.29 12.60
CA ALA A 35 3.44 -5.93 13.90
C ALA A 35 3.02 -4.92 14.99
N ALA A 36 3.64 -3.74 15.02
CA ALA A 36 3.27 -2.67 15.95
C ALA A 36 1.83 -2.20 15.74
N ARG A 37 1.38 -2.06 14.48
CA ARG A 37 -0.02 -1.71 14.17
C ARG A 37 -1.00 -2.81 14.54
N VAL A 38 -0.65 -4.08 14.29
CA VAL A 38 -1.48 -5.24 14.70
C VAL A 38 -1.66 -5.23 16.21
N GLN A 39 -0.58 -5.06 16.98
CA GLN A 39 -0.66 -4.97 18.45
C GLN A 39 -1.51 -3.79 18.94
N ALA A 40 -1.45 -2.65 18.24
CA ALA A 40 -2.22 -1.45 18.60
C ALA A 40 -3.69 -1.49 18.15
N THR A 41 -4.11 -2.48 17.36
CA THR A 41 -5.46 -2.55 16.78
C THR A 41 -6.26 -3.68 17.43
N PRO A 42 -7.35 -3.38 18.16
CA PRO A 42 -8.21 -4.41 18.75
C PRO A 42 -8.72 -5.40 17.70
N ASN A 43 -8.70 -6.69 18.04
CA ASN A 43 -9.13 -7.81 17.17
C ASN A 43 -8.29 -8.01 15.90
N ALA A 44 -7.23 -7.24 15.69
CA ALA A 44 -6.37 -7.44 14.53
C ALA A 44 -5.53 -8.72 14.67
N THR A 45 -5.32 -9.38 13.55
CA THR A 45 -4.36 -10.45 13.37
C THR A 45 -3.38 -10.06 12.27
N TRP A 46 -2.38 -10.91 11.99
CA TRP A 46 -1.48 -10.65 10.89
C TRP A 46 -2.26 -10.48 9.57
N PRO A 47 -2.01 -9.42 8.77
CA PRO A 47 -2.78 -9.17 7.55
C PRO A 47 -2.67 -10.34 6.57
N VAL A 48 -3.82 -10.77 6.04
CA VAL A 48 -3.89 -11.80 4.99
C VAL A 48 -4.02 -11.21 3.59
N HIS A 49 -4.36 -9.92 3.49
CA HIS A 49 -4.52 -9.20 2.23
C HIS A 49 -4.13 -7.74 2.39
N ALA A 50 -3.42 -7.19 1.40
CA ALA A 50 -3.03 -5.79 1.34
C ALA A 50 -3.54 -5.15 0.04
N VAL A 51 -4.06 -3.92 0.14
CA VAL A 51 -4.51 -3.13 -1.01
C VAL A 51 -3.66 -1.86 -1.07
N ILE A 52 -3.05 -1.59 -2.23
CA ILE A 52 -2.16 -0.44 -2.46
C ILE A 52 -2.59 0.26 -3.75
N THR A 53 -2.95 1.54 -3.66
CA THR A 53 -3.23 2.36 -4.85
C THR A 53 -1.92 2.70 -5.56
N ASN A 54 -1.75 2.26 -6.82
CA ASN A 54 -0.57 2.52 -7.63
C ASN A 54 -0.95 2.79 -9.09
N SER A 55 -0.67 3.96 -9.66
CA SER A 55 -0.06 5.15 -9.03
C SER A 55 -1.03 5.87 -8.08
N THR A 56 -0.55 6.88 -7.35
CA THR A 56 -1.45 7.91 -6.82
C THR A 56 -2.15 8.64 -7.97
N TYR A 57 -3.23 9.38 -7.66
CA TYR A 57 -3.91 10.22 -8.65
C TYR A 57 -2.92 11.22 -9.31
N ASP A 58 -2.07 11.85 -8.50
CA ASP A 58 -1.07 12.83 -8.94
C ASP A 58 0.17 12.22 -9.62
N GLY A 59 0.14 10.92 -9.97
CA GLY A 59 1.16 10.28 -10.81
C GLY A 59 2.41 9.78 -10.08
N LEU A 60 2.35 9.58 -8.77
CA LEU A 60 3.47 8.95 -8.04
C LEU A 60 3.38 7.43 -8.17
N LEU A 61 4.35 6.84 -8.87
CA LEU A 61 4.50 5.39 -9.01
C LEU A 61 5.36 4.81 -7.88
N TYR A 62 5.00 3.61 -7.42
CA TYR A 62 5.81 2.85 -6.49
C TYR A 62 6.78 1.92 -7.22
N ASN A 63 7.94 1.66 -6.61
CA ASN A 63 8.72 0.47 -6.94
C ASN A 63 7.95 -0.76 -6.44
N THR A 64 7.25 -1.45 -7.36
CA THR A 64 6.39 -2.57 -7.00
C THR A 64 7.19 -3.82 -6.60
N ASP A 65 8.41 -3.99 -7.10
CA ASP A 65 9.28 -5.10 -6.73
C ASP A 65 9.75 -5.00 -5.28
N TYR A 66 10.12 -3.80 -4.83
CA TYR A 66 10.41 -3.55 -3.43
C TYR A 66 9.23 -3.97 -2.54
N ILE A 67 8.00 -3.59 -2.92
CA ILE A 67 6.79 -3.91 -2.15
C ILE A 67 6.56 -5.43 -2.14
N LYS A 68 6.62 -6.10 -3.29
CA LYS A 68 6.44 -7.57 -3.39
C LYS A 68 7.47 -8.34 -2.55
N GLN A 69 8.71 -7.83 -2.45
CA GLN A 69 9.79 -8.47 -1.70
C GLN A 69 9.76 -8.16 -0.20
N THR A 70 9.23 -7.00 0.18
CA THR A 70 9.31 -6.50 1.57
C THR A 70 8.01 -6.70 2.36
N LEU A 71 6.85 -6.53 1.72
CA LEU A 71 5.56 -6.62 2.39
C LEU A 71 5.19 -8.08 2.61
N GLU A 72 5.40 -8.57 3.83
CA GLU A 72 5.14 -9.96 4.23
C GLU A 72 3.64 -10.27 4.40
N VAL A 73 2.87 -10.19 3.31
CA VAL A 73 1.45 -10.50 3.25
C VAL A 73 1.22 -11.48 2.08
N PRO A 74 0.45 -12.56 2.25
CA PRO A 74 0.32 -13.60 1.22
C PRO A 74 -0.45 -13.13 -0.03
N SER A 75 -1.19 -12.03 0.04
CA SER A 75 -1.96 -11.48 -1.06
C SER A 75 -1.82 -9.96 -1.11
N ILE A 76 -1.40 -9.44 -2.27
CA ILE A 76 -1.27 -8.01 -2.53
C ILE A 76 -2.08 -7.66 -3.77
N HIS A 77 -3.01 -6.71 -3.62
CA HIS A 77 -3.77 -6.12 -4.70
C HIS A 77 -3.28 -4.69 -4.95
N PHE A 78 -2.71 -4.45 -6.13
CA PHE A 78 -2.44 -3.10 -6.59
C PHE A 78 -3.70 -2.58 -7.29
N ASP A 79 -4.34 -1.57 -6.72
CA ASP A 79 -5.39 -0.81 -7.41
C ASP A 79 -4.70 0.10 -8.43
N SER A 80 -4.73 -0.33 -9.69
CA SER A 80 -4.02 0.31 -10.80
C SER A 80 -4.94 0.96 -11.83
N ALA A 81 -6.11 1.43 -11.39
CA ALA A 81 -7.06 2.13 -12.25
C ALA A 81 -6.45 3.34 -12.99
N TRP A 82 -5.48 4.03 -12.40
CA TRP A 82 -4.84 5.22 -13.00
C TRP A 82 -3.72 4.90 -14.01
N VAL A 83 -3.20 3.67 -14.03
CA VAL A 83 -2.04 3.29 -14.83
C VAL A 83 -2.26 2.00 -15.64
N PRO A 84 -3.38 1.88 -16.38
CA PRO A 84 -3.68 0.68 -17.19
C PRO A 84 -2.70 0.48 -18.35
N TYR A 85 -1.80 1.44 -18.58
CA TYR A 85 -0.90 1.51 -19.72
C TYR A 85 0.56 1.12 -19.40
N THR A 86 0.87 0.74 -18.16
CA THR A 86 2.25 0.46 -17.71
C THR A 86 2.94 -0.62 -18.54
N ASN A 87 2.21 -1.64 -18.99
CA ASN A 87 2.75 -2.73 -19.81
C ASN A 87 3.09 -2.33 -21.26
N PHE A 88 2.85 -1.07 -21.68
CA PHE A 88 3.05 -0.63 -23.07
C PHE A 88 4.24 0.31 -23.24
N HIS A 89 5.02 0.60 -22.18
CA HIS A 89 6.22 1.43 -22.30
C HIS A 89 7.29 1.05 -21.27
N PRO A 90 8.57 0.88 -21.69
CA PRO A 90 9.66 0.41 -20.82
C PRO A 90 10.11 1.42 -19.75
N ILE A 91 9.47 2.59 -19.63
CA ILE A 91 9.78 3.53 -18.54
C ILE A 91 9.13 3.08 -17.21
N TYR A 92 8.20 2.14 -17.29
CA TYR A 92 7.45 1.60 -16.17
C TYR A 92 7.93 0.22 -15.73
N ASP A 93 8.99 -0.31 -16.36
CA ASP A 93 9.65 -1.55 -15.98
C ASP A 93 10.48 -1.38 -14.70
#